data_AF-A0A813H579-F1
#
_entry.id   AF-A0A813H579-F1
#
_cell.length_a   1.000
_cell.length_b   1.000
_cell.length_c   1.000
_cell.angle_alpha   90.00
_cell.angle_beta   90.00
_cell.angle_gamma   90.00
#
_symmetry.space_group_name_H-M   'P 1'
#
loop_
_entity.id
_entity.type
_entity.pdbx_description
1 polymer ?
#
loop_
_entity_poly.entity_id
_entity_poly.type
_entity_poly.pdbx_seq_one_letter_code
_entity_poly.pdbx_strand_id
1 'polypeptide(L)'
;MKQKGQITGDSSRSSSRGNLSSLRLSEKLIKSREVTSAKFHAMWREAKTFYRSYPGQSWKNIISVGDMRYEHDAVQGLGMSRRTSHGDRLLIKSLLLPGSASITEITLRLRFSQCMIPAYVRFDGDLDLNLRDADDPLDRLAEALGMPDILLTGFTRHAWGKGALEDEEQTRQALKKLRRVVQRAWDQHSPM
;
A
#
# COMPACT_ATOMS: atom_id res chain seq x y z
N MET A 1 -27.27 -73.36 15.11
CA MET A 1 -28.02 -72.19 14.58
C MET A 1 -27.83 -71.02 15.54
N LYS A 2 -27.42 -69.84 15.07
CA LYS A 2 -27.54 -68.52 15.74
C LYS A 2 -27.42 -67.43 14.66
N GLN A 3 -28.02 -66.26 14.89
CA GLN A 3 -28.45 -65.35 13.82
C GLN A 3 -27.36 -64.34 13.38
N LYS A 4 -27.47 -63.86 12.14
CA LYS A 4 -26.74 -62.68 11.64
C LYS A 4 -27.40 -61.41 12.19
N GLY A 5 -26.61 -60.52 12.80
CA GLY A 5 -26.97 -59.11 12.96
C GLY A 5 -26.29 -58.30 11.86
N GLN A 6 -27.05 -57.53 11.08
CA GLN A 6 -26.52 -56.79 9.92
C GLN A 6 -26.81 -55.29 10.11
N ILE A 7 -25.78 -54.52 10.44
CA ILE A 7 -25.90 -53.09 10.77
C ILE A 7 -25.73 -52.27 9.49
N THR A 8 -26.81 -51.65 9.01
CA THR A 8 -26.80 -50.74 7.87
C THR A 8 -26.44 -49.31 8.33
N GLY A 9 -25.17 -48.92 8.15
CA GLY A 9 -24.69 -47.58 8.49
C GLY A 9 -25.07 -46.52 7.45
N ASP A 10 -26.08 -45.68 7.74
CA ASP A 10 -26.44 -44.54 6.92
C ASP A 10 -25.29 -43.50 6.85
N SER A 11 -24.76 -43.27 5.64
CA SER A 11 -23.57 -42.47 5.40
C SER A 11 -23.88 -41.09 4.76
N SER A 12 -25.13 -40.62 4.87
CA SER A 12 -25.71 -39.63 3.97
C SER A 12 -25.74 -38.17 4.47
N ARG A 13 -24.73 -37.70 5.23
CA ARG A 13 -24.78 -36.37 5.92
C ARG A 13 -23.60 -35.40 5.76
N SER A 14 -22.61 -35.68 4.90
CA SER A 14 -21.38 -34.86 4.84
C SER A 14 -21.46 -33.58 3.97
N SER A 15 -22.31 -33.54 2.95
CA SER A 15 -22.10 -32.65 1.78
C SER A 15 -22.46 -31.15 1.98
N SER A 16 -23.36 -30.81 2.90
CA SER A 16 -24.00 -29.47 2.91
C SER A 16 -23.13 -28.29 3.39
N ARG A 17 -21.97 -28.54 4.01
CA ARG A 17 -21.12 -27.46 4.57
C ARG A 17 -20.29 -26.70 3.53
N GLY A 18 -19.98 -27.29 2.38
CA GLY A 18 -19.11 -26.67 1.36
C GLY A 18 -19.72 -25.47 0.64
N ASN A 19 -21.05 -25.39 0.54
CA ASN A 19 -21.73 -24.39 -0.30
C ASN A 19 -21.90 -23.02 0.39
N LEU A 20 -21.79 -22.96 1.72
CA LEU A 20 -21.97 -21.73 2.51
C LEU A 20 -20.70 -20.86 2.60
N SER A 21 -19.53 -21.44 2.36
CA SER A 21 -18.25 -20.70 2.34
C SER A 21 -18.01 -20.01 0.99
N SER A 22 -18.30 -20.68 -0.13
CA SER A 22 -18.16 -20.14 -1.49
C SER A 22 -19.04 -18.90 -1.70
N LEU A 23 -20.32 -18.97 -1.32
CA LEU A 23 -21.26 -17.84 -1.41
C LEU A 23 -20.74 -16.62 -0.64
N ARG A 24 -20.37 -16.78 0.63
CA ARG A 24 -19.81 -15.70 1.47
C ARG A 24 -18.50 -15.12 0.94
N LEU A 25 -17.70 -15.90 0.20
CA LEU A 25 -16.51 -15.38 -0.48
C LEU A 25 -16.90 -14.58 -1.73
N SER A 26 -17.85 -15.04 -2.53
CA SER A 26 -18.35 -14.28 -3.69
C SER A 26 -18.99 -12.95 -3.30
N GLU A 27 -19.83 -12.91 -2.25
CA GLU A 27 -20.42 -11.68 -1.70
C GLU A 27 -19.34 -10.66 -1.30
N LYS A 28 -18.31 -11.10 -0.59
CA LYS A 28 -17.17 -10.25 -0.19
C LYS A 28 -16.39 -9.74 -1.40
N LEU A 29 -16.17 -10.56 -2.42
CA LEU A 29 -15.46 -10.17 -3.65
C LEU A 29 -16.26 -9.18 -4.50
N ILE A 30 -17.59 -9.37 -4.62
CA ILE A 30 -18.49 -8.44 -5.29
C ILE A 30 -18.46 -7.08 -4.58
N LYS A 31 -18.72 -7.07 -3.26
CA LYS A 31 -18.70 -5.83 -2.46
C LYS A 31 -17.34 -5.14 -2.48
N SER A 32 -16.23 -5.89 -2.49
CA SER A 32 -14.90 -5.31 -2.64
C SER A 32 -14.73 -4.60 -3.99
N ARG A 33 -15.19 -5.21 -5.09
CA ARG A 33 -15.14 -4.61 -6.44
C ARG A 33 -16.01 -3.36 -6.55
N GLU A 34 -17.20 -3.38 -5.96
CA GLU A 34 -18.10 -2.22 -5.91
C GLU A 34 -17.46 -1.03 -5.20
N VAL A 35 -16.86 -1.26 -4.02
CA VAL A 35 -16.17 -0.21 -3.25
C VAL A 35 -14.93 0.30 -3.97
N THR A 36 -14.10 -0.58 -4.56
CA THR A 36 -12.95 -0.18 -5.39
C THR A 36 -13.40 0.67 -6.59
N SER A 37 -14.47 0.28 -7.29
CA SER A 37 -15.03 1.02 -8.42
C SER A 37 -15.55 2.40 -8.02
N ALA A 38 -16.33 2.48 -6.94
CA ALA A 38 -16.82 3.75 -6.40
C ALA A 38 -15.68 4.69 -5.98
N LYS A 39 -14.63 4.16 -5.36
CA LYS A 39 -13.42 4.91 -4.99
C LYS A 39 -12.63 5.37 -6.21
N PHE A 40 -12.44 4.53 -7.22
CA PHE A 40 -11.81 4.90 -8.49
C PHE A 40 -12.56 6.06 -9.17
N HIS A 41 -13.88 5.96 -9.31
CA HIS A 41 -14.69 7.01 -9.92
C HIS A 41 -14.66 8.33 -9.14
N ALA A 42 -14.65 8.28 -7.81
CA ALA A 42 -14.47 9.46 -6.97
C ALA A 42 -13.08 10.08 -7.16
N MET A 43 -12.01 9.30 -7.00
CA MET A 43 -10.63 9.78 -7.17
C MET A 43 -10.38 10.35 -8.57
N TRP A 44 -10.91 9.71 -9.62
CA TRP A 44 -10.82 10.19 -11.00
C TRP A 44 -11.54 11.53 -11.19
N ARG A 45 -12.73 11.70 -10.59
CA ARG A 45 -13.47 12.97 -10.63
C ARG A 45 -12.69 14.09 -9.94
N GLU A 46 -12.15 13.83 -8.75
CA GLU A 46 -11.40 14.85 -8.01
C GLU A 46 -10.06 15.19 -8.70
N ALA A 47 -9.29 14.19 -9.14
CA ALA A 47 -8.06 14.41 -9.89
C ALA A 47 -8.32 15.21 -11.18
N LYS A 48 -9.34 14.83 -11.97
CA LYS A 48 -9.74 15.56 -13.18
C LYS A 48 -10.20 16.99 -12.89
N THR A 49 -10.78 17.25 -11.72
CA THR A 49 -11.27 18.58 -11.33
C THR A 49 -10.13 19.46 -10.81
N PHE A 50 -9.29 18.94 -9.92
CA PHE A 50 -8.13 19.64 -9.38
C PHE A 50 -7.09 19.98 -10.46
N TYR A 51 -6.71 19.00 -11.29
CA TYR A 51 -5.65 19.18 -12.29
C TYR A 51 -6.05 19.97 -13.54
N ARG A 52 -7.34 20.35 -13.68
CA ARG A 52 -7.80 21.32 -14.70
C ARG A 52 -7.28 22.73 -14.45
N SER A 53 -7.02 23.09 -13.20
CA SER A 53 -6.48 24.40 -12.81
C SER A 53 -4.99 24.58 -13.16
N TYR A 54 -4.34 23.54 -13.68
CA TYR A 54 -2.90 23.51 -13.98
C TYR A 54 -2.66 23.10 -15.45
N PRO A 55 -2.97 23.98 -16.42
CA PRO A 55 -2.65 23.76 -17.83
C PRO A 55 -1.13 23.74 -18.07
N GLY A 56 -0.68 23.01 -19.08
CA GLY A 56 0.74 22.91 -19.46
C GLY A 56 1.60 21.99 -18.59
N GLN A 57 1.12 21.52 -17.44
CA GLN A 57 1.81 20.51 -16.63
C GLN A 57 1.66 19.10 -17.24
N SER A 58 2.72 18.62 -17.89
CA SER A 58 2.75 17.31 -18.56
C SER A 58 2.81 16.10 -17.61
N TRP A 59 3.23 16.28 -16.35
CA TRP A 59 3.33 15.23 -15.34
C TRP A 59 2.73 15.68 -14.00
N LYS A 60 1.95 14.80 -13.37
CA LYS A 60 1.16 15.10 -12.16
C LYS A 60 1.23 13.92 -11.18
N ASN A 61 1.89 14.11 -10.03
CA ASN A 61 2.00 13.08 -8.98
C ASN A 61 0.73 13.00 -8.13
N ILE A 62 0.17 11.80 -8.01
CA ILE A 62 -0.84 11.43 -7.00
C ILE A 62 -0.19 10.45 -6.02
N ILE A 63 -0.13 10.83 -4.75
CA ILE A 63 0.44 9.99 -3.68
C ILE A 63 -0.70 9.51 -2.78
N SER A 64 -0.81 8.19 -2.60
CA SER A 64 -1.75 7.54 -1.70
C SER A 64 -0.99 6.73 -0.65
N VAL A 65 -1.34 6.92 0.61
CA VAL A 65 -0.74 6.22 1.75
C VAL A 65 -1.86 5.88 2.72
N GLY A 66 -2.10 4.58 2.98
CA GLY A 66 -3.22 4.14 3.81
C GLY A 66 -3.30 2.62 3.94
N ASP A 67 -4.23 2.11 4.75
CA ASP A 67 -4.42 0.68 5.02
C ASP A 67 -5.68 0.08 4.34
N MET A 68 -6.32 0.81 3.44
CA MET A 68 -7.51 0.33 2.73
C MET A 68 -7.15 -0.19 1.34
N ARG A 69 -7.13 -1.52 1.19
CA ARG A 69 -6.75 -2.17 -0.09
C ARG A 69 -7.63 -1.68 -1.25
N TYR A 70 -8.92 -1.48 -1.05
CA TYR A 70 -9.81 -0.98 -2.11
C TYR A 70 -9.48 0.45 -2.57
N GLU A 71 -8.73 1.24 -1.79
CA GLU A 71 -8.25 2.57 -2.18
C GLU A 71 -6.92 2.49 -2.91
N HIS A 72 -6.05 1.57 -2.49
CA HIS A 72 -4.81 1.22 -3.17
C HIS A 72 -5.08 0.62 -4.56
N ASP A 73 -5.96 -0.38 -4.66
CA ASP A 73 -6.40 -0.98 -5.93
C ASP A 73 -7.09 0.09 -6.82
N ALA A 74 -7.85 1.04 -6.23
CA ALA A 74 -8.53 2.11 -6.97
C ALA A 74 -7.56 3.17 -7.54
N VAL A 75 -6.56 3.61 -6.75
CA VAL A 75 -5.60 4.61 -7.22
C VAL A 75 -4.69 4.05 -8.32
N GLN A 76 -4.36 2.75 -8.28
CA GLN A 76 -3.64 2.09 -9.38
C GLN A 76 -4.45 2.08 -10.68
N GLY A 77 -5.78 1.97 -10.61
CA GLY A 77 -6.67 2.13 -11.78
C GLY A 77 -6.54 3.49 -12.48
N LEU A 78 -6.25 4.56 -11.73
CA LEU A 78 -5.94 5.88 -12.31
C LEU A 78 -4.62 5.84 -13.09
N GLY A 79 -3.61 5.15 -12.55
CA GLY A 79 -2.28 4.96 -13.14
C GLY A 79 -2.25 4.05 -14.36
N MET A 80 -3.29 3.23 -14.56
CA MET A 80 -3.52 2.51 -15.81
C MET A 80 -4.27 3.37 -16.85
N SER A 81 -5.05 4.35 -16.41
CA SER A 81 -5.83 5.28 -17.25
C SER A 81 -4.95 6.40 -17.87
N ARG A 82 -3.73 6.03 -18.33
CA ARG A 82 -2.55 6.89 -18.60
C ARG A 82 -2.68 8.01 -19.64
N ARG A 83 -3.86 8.21 -20.23
CA ARG A 83 -4.10 9.28 -21.22
C ARG A 83 -5.36 10.05 -20.86
N THR A 84 -5.16 11.20 -20.23
CA THR A 84 -6.15 12.28 -20.32
C THR A 84 -6.27 12.73 -21.79
N SER A 85 -7.34 13.45 -22.13
CA SER A 85 -7.56 14.02 -23.47
C SER A 85 -6.52 15.04 -23.92
N HIS A 86 -5.57 15.42 -23.07
CA HIS A 86 -4.53 16.42 -23.34
C HIS A 86 -3.10 15.84 -23.27
N GLY A 87 -2.95 14.55 -22.97
CA GLY A 87 -1.65 13.87 -22.90
C GLY A 87 -0.98 13.89 -21.53
N ASP A 88 -1.51 14.61 -20.54
CA ASP A 88 -1.00 14.66 -19.16
C ASP A 88 -0.79 13.23 -18.58
N ARG A 89 0.42 12.94 -18.10
CA ARG A 89 0.78 11.70 -17.41
C ARG A 89 0.52 11.84 -15.91
N LEU A 90 -0.44 11.08 -15.39
CA LEU A 90 -0.55 10.85 -13.95
C LEU A 90 0.56 9.88 -13.53
N LEU A 91 1.30 10.22 -12.46
CA LEU A 91 2.26 9.34 -11.79
C LEU A 91 1.65 8.91 -10.45
N ILE A 92 1.42 7.61 -10.25
CA ILE A 92 0.76 7.08 -9.06
C ILE A 92 1.79 6.50 -8.10
N LYS A 93 1.80 7.01 -6.86
CA LYS A 93 2.63 6.46 -5.77
C LYS A 93 1.70 5.90 -4.70
N SER A 94 1.54 4.58 -4.63
CA SER A 94 0.57 3.92 -3.76
C SER A 94 1.27 3.04 -2.72
N LEU A 95 1.09 3.35 -1.43
CA LEU A 95 1.68 2.63 -0.30
C LEU A 95 0.55 2.03 0.55
N LEU A 96 0.30 0.73 0.40
CA LEU A 96 -0.62 -0.03 1.26
C LEU A 96 0.09 -0.42 2.56
N LEU A 97 -0.42 0.06 3.69
CA LEU A 97 0.17 -0.12 5.01
C LEU A 97 -0.43 -1.33 5.77
N PRO A 98 0.27 -1.85 6.81
CA PRO A 98 -0.34 -2.74 7.79
C PRO A 98 -1.55 -2.06 8.45
N GLY A 99 -2.70 -2.74 8.49
CA GLY A 99 -3.90 -2.25 9.20
C GLY A 99 -3.79 -2.39 10.71
N SER A 100 -4.78 -1.86 11.45
CA SER A 100 -4.88 -1.97 12.91
C SER A 100 -3.66 -1.46 13.71
N ALA A 101 -2.96 -0.47 13.17
CA ALA A 101 -1.75 0.11 13.75
C ALA A 101 -1.99 0.83 15.09
N SER A 102 -1.04 0.74 16.02
CA SER A 102 -1.05 1.53 17.25
C SER A 102 -0.80 3.03 17.02
N ILE A 103 -1.12 3.87 18.00
CA ILE A 103 -0.86 5.33 17.94
C ILE A 103 0.64 5.62 17.77
N THR A 104 1.49 4.82 18.41
CA THR A 104 2.96 4.92 18.30
C THR A 104 3.43 4.57 16.89
N GLU A 105 2.93 3.47 16.31
CA GLU A 105 3.18 3.12 14.90
C GLU A 105 2.75 4.23 13.94
N ILE A 106 1.53 4.74 14.08
CA ILE A 106 1.00 5.81 13.21
C ILE A 106 1.90 7.05 13.32
N THR A 107 2.30 7.43 14.54
CA THR A 107 3.22 8.55 14.79
C THR A 107 4.58 8.34 14.10
N LEU A 108 5.14 7.13 14.19
CA LEU A 108 6.40 6.78 13.54
C LEU A 108 6.28 6.75 12.00
N ARG A 109 5.23 6.15 11.46
CA ARG A 109 4.92 6.13 10.02
C ARG A 109 4.76 7.54 9.46
N LEU A 110 4.14 8.45 10.20
CA LEU A 110 4.01 9.87 9.82
C LEU A 110 5.36 10.60 9.85
N ARG A 111 6.14 10.48 10.94
CA ARG A 111 7.50 11.06 11.05
C ARG A 111 8.43 10.55 9.95
N PHE A 112 8.33 9.26 9.59
CA PHE A 112 9.05 8.63 8.48
C PHE A 112 8.59 9.18 7.13
N SER A 113 7.28 9.17 6.86
CA SER A 113 6.70 9.62 5.59
C SER A 113 7.01 11.09 5.30
N GLN A 114 7.00 11.96 6.32
CA GLN A 114 7.43 13.36 6.21
C GLN A 114 8.87 13.52 5.70
N CYS A 115 9.75 12.57 6.01
CA CYS A 115 11.13 12.57 5.49
C CYS A 115 11.21 11.98 4.07
N MET A 116 10.28 11.09 3.68
CA MET A 116 10.30 10.38 2.39
C MET A 116 9.50 11.04 1.26
N ILE A 117 8.55 11.94 1.56
CA ILE A 117 7.76 12.67 0.54
C ILE A 117 8.62 13.26 -0.59
N PRO A 118 9.79 13.90 -0.36
CA PRO A 118 10.62 14.42 -1.44
C PRO A 118 11.12 13.35 -2.42
N ALA A 119 11.41 12.13 -1.94
CA ALA A 119 11.78 10.99 -2.80
C ALA A 119 10.59 10.48 -3.60
N TYR A 120 9.42 10.31 -2.95
CA TYR A 120 8.19 9.88 -3.63
C TYR A 120 7.76 10.86 -4.74
N VAL A 121 7.97 12.16 -4.55
CA VAL A 121 7.62 13.20 -5.54
C VAL A 121 8.56 13.21 -6.75
N ARG A 122 9.87 12.97 -6.58
CA ARG A 122 10.85 13.00 -7.70
C ARG A 122 11.05 11.67 -8.44
N PHE A 123 10.58 10.54 -7.91
CA PHE A 123 10.64 9.26 -8.63
C PHE A 123 9.84 9.35 -9.95
N ASP A 124 10.51 9.32 -11.11
CA ASP A 124 9.84 9.33 -12.44
C ASP A 124 9.33 7.93 -12.80
N GLY A 125 8.18 7.61 -12.21
CA GLY A 125 7.49 6.35 -12.44
C GLY A 125 6.26 6.25 -11.56
N ASP A 126 5.61 5.10 -11.63
CA ASP A 126 4.61 4.68 -10.66
C ASP A 126 5.32 3.87 -9.56
N LEU A 127 4.91 4.03 -8.31
CA LEU A 127 5.32 3.17 -7.19
C LEU A 127 4.10 2.38 -6.73
N ASP A 128 4.23 1.06 -6.68
CA ASP A 128 3.21 0.16 -6.15
C ASP A 128 3.80 -0.67 -5.01
N LEU A 129 3.48 -0.28 -3.78
CA LEU A 129 4.13 -0.81 -2.58
C LEU A 129 3.11 -1.38 -1.61
N ASN A 130 3.01 -2.70 -1.57
CA ASN A 130 2.34 -3.41 -0.49
C ASN A 130 3.28 -3.62 0.70
N LEU A 131 3.27 -2.68 1.65
CA LEU A 131 4.07 -2.70 2.88
C LEU A 131 3.36 -3.42 4.05
N ARG A 132 2.17 -3.99 3.82
CA ARG A 132 1.45 -4.83 4.78
C ARG A 132 2.08 -6.22 4.89
N ASP A 133 2.24 -6.84 3.72
CA ASP A 133 2.61 -8.25 3.59
C ASP A 133 4.13 -8.41 3.30
N ALA A 134 4.87 -7.30 3.18
CA ALA A 134 6.32 -7.31 2.99
C ALA A 134 7.08 -7.75 4.24
N ASP A 135 7.97 -8.74 4.12
CA ASP A 135 8.81 -9.26 5.21
C ASP A 135 9.64 -8.16 5.88
N ASP A 136 10.32 -7.35 5.08
CA ASP A 136 10.93 -6.09 5.51
C ASP A 136 10.38 -4.90 4.67
N PRO A 137 9.60 -3.99 5.29
CA PRO A 137 9.09 -2.81 4.60
C PRO A 137 10.14 -1.76 4.20
N LEU A 138 11.29 -1.69 4.88
CA LEU A 138 12.38 -0.79 4.46
C LEU A 138 13.14 -1.36 3.28
N ASP A 139 13.38 -2.68 3.23
CA ASP A 139 14.06 -3.31 2.10
C ASP A 139 13.25 -3.10 0.82
N ARG A 140 11.91 -3.27 0.87
CA ARG A 140 11.02 -2.97 -0.27
C ARG A 140 10.98 -1.49 -0.65
N LEU A 141 11.08 -0.57 0.31
CA LEU A 141 11.21 0.88 0.02
C LEU A 141 12.56 1.23 -0.61
N ALA A 142 13.65 0.61 -0.14
CA ALA A 142 15.00 0.80 -0.64
C ALA A 142 15.17 0.24 -2.06
N GLU A 143 14.68 -0.97 -2.31
CA GLU A 143 14.62 -1.61 -3.63
C GLU A 143 13.85 -0.74 -4.63
N ALA A 144 12.59 -0.42 -4.34
CA ALA A 144 11.71 0.27 -5.29
C ALA A 144 12.11 1.72 -5.59
N LEU A 145 12.86 2.37 -4.71
CA LEU A 145 13.39 3.73 -4.92
C LEU A 145 14.83 3.75 -5.44
N GLY A 146 15.53 2.61 -5.50
CA GLY A 146 16.98 2.57 -5.79
C GLY A 146 17.83 3.21 -4.68
N MET A 147 17.38 3.17 -3.42
CA MET A 147 17.97 3.88 -2.27
C MET A 147 18.41 2.92 -1.15
N PRO A 148 19.45 2.08 -1.36
CA PRO A 148 19.93 1.12 -0.35
C PRO A 148 20.37 1.77 0.98
N ASP A 149 20.85 3.02 0.93
CA ASP A 149 21.22 3.81 2.10
C ASP A 149 20.07 4.01 3.12
N ILE A 150 18.79 3.78 2.74
CA ILE A 150 17.66 3.78 3.68
C ILE A 150 17.86 2.74 4.79
N LEU A 151 18.48 1.60 4.49
CA LEU A 151 18.70 0.51 5.45
C LEU A 151 19.73 0.91 6.51
N LEU A 152 20.74 1.68 6.11
CA LEU A 152 21.82 2.21 6.97
C LEU A 152 21.33 3.29 7.96
N THR A 153 20.08 3.75 7.83
CA THR A 153 19.49 4.70 8.79
C THR A 153 19.31 4.08 10.17
N GLY A 154 19.06 2.76 10.24
CA GLY A 154 18.64 2.09 11.47
C GLY A 154 17.26 2.56 11.95
N PHE A 155 16.34 2.91 11.04
CA PHE A 155 14.99 3.29 11.42
C PHE A 155 14.15 2.08 11.86
N THR A 156 13.46 2.26 12.99
CA THR A 156 12.79 1.18 13.71
C THR A 156 11.76 0.43 12.86
N ARG A 157 11.82 -0.90 12.91
CA ARG A 157 10.78 -1.75 12.32
C ARG A 157 9.46 -1.69 13.09
N HIS A 158 9.47 -1.21 14.34
CA HIS A 158 8.28 -1.08 15.17
C HIS A 158 7.19 -0.27 14.46
N ALA A 159 7.56 0.72 13.65
CA ALA A 159 6.64 1.53 12.87
C ALA A 159 5.69 0.71 11.98
N TRP A 160 6.06 -0.49 11.53
CA TRP A 160 5.21 -1.40 10.73
C TRP A 160 4.62 -2.56 11.54
N GLY A 161 4.56 -2.44 12.87
CA GLY A 161 4.09 -3.50 13.76
C GLY A 161 5.09 -4.65 13.94
N LYS A 162 6.38 -4.43 13.60
CA LYS A 162 7.43 -5.46 13.60
C LYS A 162 8.55 -5.14 14.59
N GLY A 163 8.68 -5.94 15.64
CA GLY A 163 9.69 -5.72 16.68
C GLY A 163 9.30 -4.67 17.75
N ALA A 164 10.18 -4.51 18.72
CA ALA A 164 9.96 -3.68 19.91
C ALA A 164 10.12 -2.17 19.61
N LEU A 165 9.40 -1.34 20.39
CA LEU A 165 9.58 0.11 20.39
C LEU A 165 11.00 0.47 20.85
N GLU A 166 11.72 1.19 20.00
CA GLU A 166 13.01 1.81 20.31
C GLU A 166 12.85 3.11 21.12
N ASP A 167 13.96 3.55 21.71
CA ASP A 167 14.02 4.83 22.44
C ASP A 167 13.77 6.04 21.52
N GLU A 168 13.28 7.15 22.08
CA GLU A 168 12.97 8.35 21.27
C GLU A 168 14.25 9.04 20.74
N GLU A 169 15.39 9.00 21.44
CA GLU A 169 16.64 9.53 20.89
C GLU A 169 17.15 8.67 19.74
N GLN A 170 17.08 7.34 19.86
CA GLN A 170 17.42 6.40 18.77
C GLN A 170 16.55 6.68 17.54
N THR A 171 15.23 6.74 17.72
CA THR A 171 14.24 7.12 16.71
C THR A 171 14.57 8.48 16.07
N ARG A 172 14.89 9.49 16.88
CA ARG A 172 15.21 10.86 16.44
C ARG A 172 16.50 10.90 15.61
N GLN A 173 17.51 10.10 15.96
CA GLN A 173 18.75 10.00 15.20
C GLN A 173 18.57 9.21 13.90
N ALA A 174 17.76 8.15 13.88
CA ALA A 174 17.39 7.44 12.66
C ALA A 174 16.66 8.35 11.66
N LEU A 175 15.70 9.16 12.12
CA LEU A 175 15.01 10.16 11.29
C LEU A 175 15.96 11.25 10.74
N LYS A 176 16.94 11.71 11.53
CA LYS A 176 18.01 12.62 11.05
C LYS A 176 18.86 11.97 9.96
N LYS A 177 19.24 10.69 10.12
CA LYS A 177 19.96 9.94 9.08
C LYS A 177 19.12 9.81 7.82
N LEU A 178 17.86 9.37 7.93
CA LEU A 178 16.93 9.21 6.81
C LEU A 178 16.78 10.49 5.98
N ARG A 179 16.63 11.64 6.64
CA ARG A 179 16.57 12.94 5.95
C ARG A 179 17.85 13.26 5.16
N ARG A 180 19.04 12.88 5.67
CA ARG A 180 20.32 13.00 4.93
C ARG A 180 20.47 12.00 3.79
N VAL A 181 19.82 10.83 3.86
CA VAL A 181 19.76 9.87 2.75
C VAL A 181 18.90 10.43 1.62
N VAL A 182 17.69 10.89 1.94
CA VAL A 182 16.76 11.51 0.97
C VAL A 182 17.37 12.77 0.35
N GLN A 183 18.05 13.62 1.13
CA GLN A 183 18.71 14.81 0.58
C GLN A 183 19.85 14.46 -0.38
N ARG A 184 20.74 13.51 -0.06
CA ARG A 184 21.81 13.09 -0.99
C ARG A 184 21.25 12.51 -2.29
N ALA A 185 20.18 11.72 -2.22
CA ALA A 185 19.50 11.21 -3.40
C ALA A 185 18.86 12.33 -4.24
N TRP A 186 18.30 13.37 -3.61
CA TRP A 186 17.84 14.59 -4.28
C TRP A 186 18.98 15.32 -5.02
N ASP A 187 20.11 15.51 -4.33
CA ASP A 187 21.25 16.28 -4.85
C ASP A 187 21.89 15.58 -6.07
N GLN A 188 21.94 14.25 -6.07
CA GLN A 188 22.49 13.43 -7.16
C GLN A 188 21.63 13.38 -8.43
N HIS A 189 20.32 13.60 -8.33
CA HIS A 189 19.36 13.46 -9.44
C HIS A 189 18.76 14.80 -9.89
N SER A 190 19.34 15.91 -9.47
CA SER A 190 18.97 17.25 -9.95
C SER A 190 19.83 17.60 -11.17
N PRO A 191 19.29 17.64 -12.41
CA PRO A 191 20.04 18.20 -13.53
C PRO A 191 20.34 19.68 -13.28
N MET A 192 21.52 20.14 -13.71
CA MET A 192 21.88 21.57 -13.76
C MET A 192 21.16 22.28 -14.92
#